data_AF-A0A524IQM5-F1
#
_entry.id   AF-A0A524IQM5-F1
#
_cell.length_a   1.000
_cell.length_b   1.000
_cell.length_c   1.000
_cell.angle_alpha   90.00
_cell.angle_beta   90.00
_cell.angle_gamma   90.00
#
_symmetry.space_group_name_H-M   'P 1'
#
loop_
_entity.id
_entity.type
_entity.pdbx_description
1 polymer ?
#
loop_
_entity_poly.entity_id
_entity_poly.type
_entity_poly.pdbx_seq_one_letter_code
_entity_poly.pdbx_strand_id
1 'polypeptide(L)'
;GDSRLPIPDVAVEALREAAGDPALQGYAFQRGLPAHRESIAGWMGRRCGESLDPWTEVLPVIGSKEAIALTAFALLDPGDTVLIPDPGYAPYFEGVLFAGGREIGLEFHSFSKTYNMTGWRLGWVAGNARLIADLRRVKTFFDTGSYLGIQAAGAAVLAEADRFIERTVTALRDRRDAAVQAFRGAGFELEAPLATLYLWLEVPGGDSARWCRELLEREALVLMPGAALGSGGEGFARAPLTVSPERYAEVAARLTATA
;
A
#
# COMPACT_ATOMS: atom_id res chain seq x y z
N GLY A 1 5.57 -6.67 -4.80
CA GLY A 1 4.43 -5.97 -5.41
C GLY A 1 4.79 -4.55 -5.77
N ASP A 2 5.94 -4.34 -6.43
CA ASP A 2 6.38 -3.01 -6.83
C ASP A 2 5.77 -2.65 -8.16
N SER A 3 5.21 -1.45 -8.26
CA SER A 3 4.59 -1.02 -9.49
C SER A 3 5.67 -0.78 -10.54
N ARG A 4 5.44 -1.31 -11.74
CA ARG A 4 6.23 -1.01 -12.94
C ARG A 4 5.63 0.09 -13.81
N LEU A 5 4.55 0.72 -13.35
CA LEU A 5 3.96 1.87 -14.02
C LEU A 5 4.78 3.13 -13.72
N PRO A 6 4.81 4.11 -14.64
CA PRO A 6 5.54 5.35 -14.41
C PRO A 6 4.97 6.11 -13.21
N ILE A 7 5.87 6.78 -12.50
CA ILE A 7 5.52 7.80 -11.51
C ILE A 7 4.78 8.94 -12.22
N PRO A 8 3.77 9.57 -11.60
CA PRO A 8 3.15 10.79 -12.10
C PRO A 8 4.19 11.84 -12.50
N ASP A 9 4.05 12.36 -13.71
CA ASP A 9 4.85 13.45 -14.28
C ASP A 9 4.85 14.68 -13.37
N VAL A 10 3.67 15.06 -12.86
CA VAL A 10 3.52 16.19 -11.92
C VAL A 10 4.29 15.99 -10.62
N ALA A 11 4.49 14.74 -10.16
CA ALA A 11 5.30 14.46 -8.98
C ALA A 11 6.79 14.68 -9.25
N VAL A 12 7.26 14.25 -10.42
CA VAL A 12 8.65 14.41 -10.84
C VAL A 12 8.97 15.88 -11.01
N GLU A 13 8.10 16.65 -11.66
CA GLU A 13 8.32 18.08 -11.87
C GLU A 13 8.30 18.86 -10.56
N ALA A 14 7.29 18.63 -9.70
CA ALA A 14 7.23 19.26 -8.38
C ALA A 14 8.46 18.95 -7.51
N LEU A 15 9.01 17.72 -7.59
CA LEU A 15 10.25 17.40 -6.88
C LEU A 15 11.46 18.15 -7.46
N ARG A 16 11.56 18.29 -8.79
CA ARG A 16 12.65 19.01 -9.45
C ARG A 16 12.64 20.49 -9.07
N GLU A 17 11.47 21.12 -9.09
CA GLU A 17 11.29 22.49 -8.62
C GLU A 17 11.67 22.62 -7.15
N ALA A 18 11.14 21.74 -6.30
CA ALA A 18 11.41 21.78 -4.87
C ALA A 18 12.88 21.54 -4.50
N ALA A 19 13.61 20.75 -5.30
CA ALA A 19 15.05 20.54 -5.11
C ALA A 19 15.88 21.81 -5.31
N GLY A 20 15.38 22.78 -6.08
CA GLY A 20 16.02 24.08 -6.27
C GLY A 20 15.62 25.14 -5.24
N ASP A 21 14.61 24.88 -4.41
CA ASP A 21 14.07 25.86 -3.45
C ASP A 21 14.75 25.74 -2.08
N PRO A 22 15.52 26.76 -1.63
CA PRO A 22 16.14 26.78 -0.30
C PRO A 22 15.15 26.61 0.85
N ALA A 23 13.91 27.07 0.70
CA ALA A 23 12.88 26.97 1.74
C ALA A 23 12.44 25.52 2.02
N LEU A 24 12.64 24.62 1.06
CA LEU A 24 12.23 23.21 1.16
C LEU A 24 13.39 22.27 1.55
N GLN A 25 14.61 22.78 1.72
CA GLN A 25 15.79 21.98 2.08
C GLN A 25 15.87 21.63 3.57
N GLY A 26 15.08 22.32 4.40
CA GLY A 26 15.07 22.11 5.85
C GLY A 26 14.35 20.83 6.27
N TYR A 27 14.53 20.47 7.53
CA TYR A 27 13.73 19.41 8.14
C TYR A 27 12.25 19.77 8.14
N ALA A 28 11.42 18.80 7.75
CA ALA A 28 9.97 18.93 7.77
C ALA A 28 9.41 19.02 9.20
N PHE A 29 10.16 18.49 10.17
CA PHE A 29 9.77 18.33 11.57
C PHE A 29 8.39 17.68 11.71
N GLN A 30 7.78 17.79 12.88
CA GLN A 30 6.59 17.03 13.27
C GLN A 30 5.35 17.21 12.39
N ARG A 31 5.29 18.25 11.57
CA ARG A 31 4.08 18.64 10.86
C ARG A 31 4.24 18.56 9.35
N GLY A 32 5.45 18.70 8.81
CA GLY A 32 5.65 18.72 7.36
C GLY A 32 4.98 19.90 6.67
N LEU A 33 4.89 19.82 5.36
CA LEU A 33 4.44 20.91 4.50
C LEU A 33 2.94 21.18 4.71
N PRO A 34 2.52 22.43 5.03
CA PRO A 34 1.11 22.79 5.18
C PRO A 34 0.25 22.39 3.96
N ALA A 35 0.69 22.79 2.77
CA ALA A 35 -0.01 22.50 1.52
C ALA A 35 -0.22 20.99 1.30
N HIS A 36 0.72 20.15 1.75
CA HIS A 36 0.56 18.71 1.64
C HIS A 36 -0.54 18.19 2.57
N ARG A 37 -0.61 18.65 3.81
CA ARG A 37 -1.66 18.25 4.76
C ARG A 37 -3.05 18.70 4.33
N GLU A 38 -3.15 19.93 3.84
CA GLU A 38 -4.39 20.46 3.27
C GLU A 38 -4.82 19.64 2.05
N SER A 39 -3.87 19.24 1.18
CA SER A 39 -4.16 18.38 0.04
C SER A 39 -4.65 16.98 0.45
N ILE A 40 -4.11 16.42 1.56
CA ILE A 40 -4.56 15.14 2.13
C ILE A 40 -5.98 15.28 2.68
N ALA A 41 -6.24 16.27 3.53
CA ALA A 41 -7.57 16.49 4.10
C ALA A 41 -8.62 16.71 2.99
N GLY A 42 -8.29 17.51 1.98
CA GLY A 42 -9.14 17.72 0.82
C GLY A 42 -9.37 16.45 0.00
N TRP A 43 -8.35 15.61 -0.17
CA TRP A 43 -8.48 14.32 -0.85
C TRP A 43 -9.39 13.36 -0.08
N MET A 44 -9.21 13.25 1.25
CA MET A 44 -10.05 12.45 2.14
C MET A 44 -11.51 12.91 2.09
N GLY A 45 -11.76 14.22 2.12
CA GLY A 45 -13.12 14.75 1.98
C GLY A 45 -13.76 14.46 0.64
N ARG A 46 -13.01 14.58 -0.47
CA ARG A 46 -13.55 14.28 -1.81
C ARG A 46 -13.81 12.79 -2.05
N ARG A 47 -12.97 11.90 -1.52
CA ARG A 47 -13.03 10.45 -1.82
C ARG A 47 -13.69 9.60 -0.77
N CYS A 48 -13.44 9.90 0.50
CA CYS A 48 -13.92 9.12 1.63
C CYS A 48 -15.13 9.80 2.28
N GLY A 49 -15.38 11.08 1.99
CA GLY A 49 -16.45 11.86 2.63
C GLY A 49 -16.06 12.41 4.00
N GLU A 50 -14.78 12.33 4.36
CA GLU A 50 -14.29 12.69 5.69
C GLU A 50 -13.93 14.18 5.83
N SER A 51 -14.36 14.81 6.91
CA SER A 51 -13.97 16.19 7.25
C SER A 51 -12.88 16.16 8.32
N LEU A 52 -11.63 16.36 7.89
CA LEU A 52 -10.45 16.31 8.76
C LEU A 52 -9.83 17.69 8.93
N ASP A 53 -9.42 18.04 10.14
CA ASP A 53 -8.52 19.16 10.40
C ASP A 53 -7.09 18.79 9.98
N PRO A 54 -6.50 19.46 8.97
CA PRO A 54 -5.16 19.16 8.48
C PRO A 54 -4.04 19.38 9.52
N TRP A 55 -4.32 20.05 10.63
CA TRP A 55 -3.33 20.37 11.67
C TRP A 55 -3.33 19.40 12.84
N THR A 56 -4.46 18.78 13.12
CA THR A 56 -4.63 17.89 14.29
C THR A 56 -4.94 16.45 13.90
N GLU A 57 -5.53 16.21 12.74
CA GLU A 57 -6.07 14.91 12.34
C GLU A 57 -5.35 14.32 11.13
N VAL A 58 -4.29 14.97 10.64
CA VAL A 58 -3.47 14.49 9.52
C VAL A 58 -1.99 14.59 9.86
N LEU A 59 -1.24 13.50 9.62
CA LEU A 59 0.20 13.44 9.78
C LEU A 59 0.86 12.81 8.54
N PRO A 60 1.71 13.56 7.81
CA PRO A 60 2.56 12.99 6.77
C PRO A 60 3.62 12.04 7.36
N VAL A 61 3.89 10.92 6.68
CA VAL A 61 4.77 9.84 7.17
C VAL A 61 5.72 9.34 6.07
N ILE A 62 6.76 8.60 6.47
CA ILE A 62 7.79 8.02 5.57
C ILE A 62 7.26 6.70 4.97
N GLY A 63 6.10 6.81 4.33
CA GLY A 63 5.26 5.70 3.89
C GLY A 63 4.54 4.99 5.05
N SER A 64 3.41 4.35 4.74
CA SER A 64 2.53 3.75 5.75
C SER A 64 3.19 2.72 6.68
N LYS A 65 4.22 1.99 6.20
CA LYS A 65 4.94 0.99 7.01
C LYS A 65 5.59 1.59 8.26
N GLU A 66 6.19 2.77 8.14
CA GLU A 66 6.79 3.46 9.28
C GLU A 66 5.72 3.85 10.30
N ALA A 67 4.64 4.48 9.83
CA ALA A 67 3.54 4.90 10.67
C ALA A 67 2.87 3.74 11.43
N ILE A 68 2.64 2.61 10.76
CA ILE A 68 2.07 1.41 11.39
C ILE A 68 3.01 0.89 12.48
N ALA A 69 4.31 0.82 12.22
CA ALA A 69 5.28 0.36 13.22
C ALA A 69 5.36 1.32 14.42
N LEU A 70 5.41 2.63 14.18
CA LEU A 70 5.46 3.63 15.25
C LEU A 70 4.16 3.72 16.06
N THR A 71 3.02 3.33 15.48
CA THR A 71 1.75 3.25 16.21
C THR A 71 1.83 2.23 17.33
N ALA A 72 2.51 1.10 17.11
CA ALA A 72 2.75 0.12 18.19
C ALA A 72 3.57 0.74 19.33
N PHE A 73 4.65 1.46 19.02
CA PHE A 73 5.46 2.15 20.03
C PHE A 73 4.73 3.29 20.74
N ALA A 74 3.72 3.89 20.11
CA ALA A 74 2.98 5.01 20.66
C ALA A 74 1.83 4.57 21.58
N LEU A 75 1.28 3.38 21.37
CA LEU A 75 0.02 2.97 22.00
C LEU A 75 0.12 1.74 22.90
N LEU A 76 1.25 1.00 22.85
CA LEU A 76 1.39 -0.27 23.57
C LEU A 76 2.49 -0.20 24.62
N ASP A 77 2.20 -0.79 25.77
CA ASP A 77 3.15 -1.10 26.83
C ASP A 77 3.40 -2.62 26.93
N PRO A 78 4.49 -3.05 27.60
CA PRO A 78 4.72 -4.46 27.88
C PRO A 78 3.54 -5.09 28.62
N GLY A 79 2.94 -6.12 28.01
CA GLY A 79 1.78 -6.83 28.54
C GLY A 79 0.48 -6.57 27.77
N ASP A 80 0.46 -5.56 26.91
CA ASP A 80 -0.70 -5.31 26.04
C ASP A 80 -0.85 -6.36 24.95
N THR A 81 -2.10 -6.64 24.58
CA THR A 81 -2.46 -7.60 23.54
C THR A 81 -3.02 -6.87 22.33
N VAL A 82 -2.55 -7.24 21.13
CA VAL A 82 -3.02 -6.68 19.85
C VAL A 82 -3.64 -7.80 19.02
N LEU A 83 -4.83 -7.53 18.47
CA LEU A 83 -5.45 -8.42 17.49
C LEU A 83 -4.80 -8.16 16.12
N ILE A 84 -4.16 -9.19 15.56
CA ILE A 84 -3.59 -9.16 14.21
C ILE A 84 -4.38 -10.15 13.35
N PRO A 85 -4.97 -9.70 12.25
CA PRO A 85 -5.65 -10.60 11.32
C PRO A 85 -4.71 -11.62 10.67
N ASP A 86 -5.10 -12.89 10.61
CA ASP A 86 -4.36 -13.98 9.93
C ASP A 86 -5.31 -14.80 9.02
N PRO A 87 -5.39 -14.53 7.70
CA PRO A 87 -4.94 -13.32 6.99
C PRO A 87 -5.98 -12.17 7.06
N GLY A 88 -5.55 -10.94 6.83
CA GLY A 88 -6.40 -9.74 7.05
C GLY A 88 -7.40 -9.36 5.95
N TYR A 89 -8.51 -8.71 6.37
CA TYR A 89 -9.67 -8.33 5.54
C TYR A 89 -10.34 -7.00 5.99
N ALA A 90 -11.12 -6.38 5.11
CA ALA A 90 -11.75 -5.04 5.28
C ALA A 90 -12.77 -4.85 6.46
N PRO A 91 -13.50 -5.87 6.96
CA PRO A 91 -14.56 -5.68 7.97
C PRO A 91 -14.13 -5.13 9.32
N TYR A 92 -12.83 -5.07 9.62
CA TYR A 92 -12.33 -4.51 10.89
C TYR A 92 -12.64 -3.03 11.05
N PHE A 93 -12.76 -2.30 9.94
CA PHE A 93 -13.11 -0.87 9.93
C PHE A 93 -14.63 -0.69 9.84
N GLU A 94 -15.26 -1.35 8.86
CA GLU A 94 -16.70 -1.24 8.60
C GLU A 94 -17.56 -1.80 9.75
N GLY A 95 -17.09 -2.84 10.45
CA GLY A 95 -17.80 -3.42 11.60
C GLY A 95 -17.92 -2.46 12.79
N VAL A 96 -16.95 -1.58 13.00
CA VAL A 96 -17.01 -0.55 14.05
C VAL A 96 -18.06 0.50 13.69
N LEU A 97 -18.11 0.91 12.42
CA LEU A 97 -19.10 1.86 11.91
C LEU A 97 -20.52 1.26 11.92
N PHE A 98 -20.70 0.02 11.45
CA PHE A 98 -22.01 -0.67 11.46
C PHE A 98 -22.54 -0.96 12.86
N ALA A 99 -21.66 -1.14 13.85
CA ALA A 99 -22.04 -1.29 15.26
C ALA A 99 -22.42 0.03 15.94
N GLY A 100 -22.38 1.17 15.24
CA GLY A 100 -22.68 2.49 15.80
C GLY A 100 -21.57 3.03 16.72
N GLY A 101 -20.36 2.48 16.64
CA GLY A 101 -19.18 3.02 17.32
C GLY A 101 -18.77 4.37 16.71
N ARG A 102 -18.37 5.34 17.55
CA ARG A 102 -17.67 6.53 17.07
C ARG A 102 -16.20 6.19 16.84
N GLU A 103 -15.64 6.67 15.75
CA GLU A 103 -14.25 6.40 15.36
C GLU A 103 -13.23 6.75 16.45
N ILE A 104 -12.57 5.71 16.96
CA ILE A 104 -11.26 5.80 17.60
C ILE A 104 -10.30 5.05 16.67
N GLY A 105 -10.17 5.57 15.44
CA GLY A 105 -9.43 4.93 14.36
C GLY A 105 -8.26 5.78 13.89
N LEU A 106 -7.23 5.09 13.39
CA LEU A 106 -6.21 5.67 12.53
C LEU A 106 -6.34 4.98 11.17
N GLU A 107 -6.49 5.77 10.11
CA GLU A 107 -6.41 5.29 8.74
C GLU A 107 -5.02 5.60 8.17
N PHE A 108 -4.39 4.59 7.57
CA PHE A 108 -3.08 4.72 6.94
C PHE A 108 -3.19 4.63 5.44
N HIS A 109 -2.67 5.61 4.73
CA HIS A 109 -2.61 5.58 3.28
C HIS A 109 -1.17 5.75 2.78
N SER A 110 -0.89 5.21 1.58
CA SER A 110 0.44 5.21 0.97
C SER A 110 0.37 5.62 -0.49
N PHE A 111 1.30 6.46 -0.92
CA PHE A 111 1.47 6.79 -2.34
C PHE A 111 2.10 5.66 -3.16
N SER A 112 2.61 4.62 -2.48
CA SER A 112 3.44 3.58 -3.09
C SER A 112 2.74 2.82 -4.21
N LYS A 113 1.45 2.49 -4.02
CA LYS A 113 0.68 1.62 -4.92
C LYS A 113 -0.33 2.41 -5.74
N THR A 114 -1.07 3.31 -5.09
CA THR A 114 -2.06 4.17 -5.74
C THR A 114 -1.45 5.09 -6.80
N TYR A 115 -0.23 5.58 -6.56
CA TYR A 115 0.43 6.56 -7.44
C TYR A 115 1.81 6.11 -7.93
N ASN A 116 2.14 4.81 -7.81
CA ASN A 116 3.42 4.24 -8.28
C ASN A 116 4.69 4.84 -7.64
N MET A 117 4.57 5.53 -6.50
CA MET A 117 5.69 6.22 -5.83
C MET A 117 6.36 5.33 -4.76
N THR A 118 6.60 4.05 -5.06
CA THR A 118 7.05 3.07 -4.04
C THR A 118 8.38 3.47 -3.39
N GLY A 119 9.36 3.90 -4.19
CA GLY A 119 10.68 4.32 -3.71
C GLY A 119 10.71 5.69 -3.01
N TRP A 120 9.63 6.47 -3.11
CA TRP A 120 9.60 7.85 -2.60
C TRP A 120 9.19 7.93 -1.13
N ARG A 121 8.71 6.81 -0.56
CA ARG A 121 8.40 6.67 0.87
C ARG A 121 7.51 7.79 1.39
N LEU A 122 6.37 8.00 0.72
CA LEU A 122 5.37 8.98 1.12
C LEU A 122 4.03 8.31 1.45
N GLY A 123 3.40 8.78 2.50
CA GLY A 123 2.07 8.38 2.95
C GLY A 123 1.54 9.37 3.99
N TRP A 124 0.38 9.06 4.52
CA TRP A 124 -0.17 9.76 5.68
C TRP A 124 -0.87 8.78 6.62
N VAL A 125 -1.06 9.25 7.83
CA VAL A 125 -2.01 8.70 8.78
C VAL A 125 -3.01 9.80 9.14
N ALA A 126 -4.30 9.45 9.19
CA ALA A 126 -5.39 10.35 9.49
C ALA A 126 -6.37 9.76 10.51
N GLY A 127 -7.12 10.61 11.19
CA GLY A 127 -8.16 10.19 12.13
C GLY A 127 -8.00 10.84 13.50
N ASN A 128 -8.16 10.06 14.58
CA ASN A 128 -8.29 10.59 15.93
C ASN A 128 -7.12 11.53 16.34
N ALA A 129 -7.42 12.79 16.61
CA ALA A 129 -6.43 13.83 16.91
C ALA A 129 -5.52 13.52 18.11
N ARG A 130 -6.02 12.79 19.12
CA ARG A 130 -5.20 12.38 20.26
C ARG A 130 -4.18 11.33 19.84
N LEU A 131 -4.61 10.29 19.13
CA LEU A 131 -3.72 9.24 18.63
C LEU A 131 -2.68 9.80 17.65
N ILE A 132 -3.09 10.73 16.77
CA ILE A 132 -2.17 11.46 15.88
C ILE A 132 -1.13 12.25 16.70
N ALA A 133 -1.55 12.93 17.77
CA ALA A 133 -0.64 13.66 18.63
C ALA A 133 0.36 12.74 19.36
N ASP A 134 -0.07 11.58 19.83
CA ASP A 134 0.78 10.59 20.50
C ASP A 134 1.80 10.00 19.52
N LEU A 135 1.37 9.59 18.33
CA LEU A 135 2.24 9.11 17.27
C LEU A 135 3.27 10.16 16.84
N ARG A 136 2.84 11.42 16.70
CA ARG A 136 3.72 12.54 16.34
C ARG A 136 4.82 12.78 17.39
N ARG A 137 4.54 12.55 18.69
CA ARG A 137 5.55 12.62 19.76
C ARG A 137 6.57 11.50 19.65
N VAL A 138 6.15 10.26 19.40
CA VAL A 138 7.09 9.14 19.21
C VAL A 138 7.99 9.40 18.01
N LYS A 139 7.41 9.86 16.89
CA LYS A 139 8.11 10.09 15.63
C LYS A 139 9.34 11.00 15.74
N THR A 140 9.39 11.95 16.68
CA THR A 140 10.56 12.85 16.83
C THR A 140 11.84 12.16 17.23
N PHE A 141 11.75 10.97 17.79
CA PHE A 141 12.91 10.18 18.18
C PHE A 141 13.40 9.28 17.04
N PHE A 142 12.64 9.14 15.95
CA PHE A 142 12.96 8.25 14.83
C PHE A 142 13.36 9.02 13.57
N ASP A 143 12.74 10.17 13.33
CA ASP A 143 13.05 10.98 12.16
C ASP A 143 12.69 12.47 12.32
N THR A 144 13.07 13.24 11.31
CA THR A 144 12.83 14.68 11.19
C THR A 144 11.79 15.00 10.11
N GLY A 145 10.92 14.04 9.79
CA GLY A 145 9.86 14.11 8.79
C GLY A 145 10.33 13.78 7.36
N SER A 146 9.38 13.42 6.49
CA SER A 146 9.64 13.20 5.06
C SER A 146 10.12 14.49 4.39
N TYR A 147 11.11 14.40 3.50
CA TYR A 147 11.65 15.56 2.76
C TYR A 147 10.53 16.42 2.16
N LEU A 148 10.58 17.74 2.39
CA LEU A 148 9.51 18.67 2.02
C LEU A 148 9.25 18.68 0.50
N GLY A 149 10.28 18.49 -0.33
CA GLY A 149 10.09 18.37 -1.78
C GLY A 149 9.30 17.12 -2.20
N ILE A 150 9.47 16.00 -1.48
CA ILE A 150 8.62 14.80 -1.70
C ILE A 150 7.18 15.08 -1.25
N GLN A 151 6.98 15.84 -0.18
CA GLN A 151 5.63 16.25 0.25
C GLN A 151 4.97 17.20 -0.76
N ALA A 152 5.72 18.12 -1.36
CA ALA A 152 5.24 18.98 -2.44
C ALA A 152 4.81 18.15 -3.66
N ALA A 153 5.61 17.16 -4.05
CA ALA A 153 5.24 16.20 -5.09
C ALA A 153 3.96 15.43 -4.74
N GLY A 154 3.79 15.01 -3.48
CA GLY A 154 2.56 14.42 -2.99
C GLY A 154 1.35 15.34 -3.15
N ALA A 155 1.48 16.62 -2.80
CA ALA A 155 0.42 17.61 -2.97
C ALA A 155 0.01 17.79 -4.44
N ALA A 156 0.99 17.88 -5.35
CA ALA A 156 0.74 17.96 -6.79
C ALA A 156 -0.01 16.72 -7.31
N VAL A 157 0.37 15.53 -6.86
CA VAL A 157 -0.34 14.29 -7.22
C VAL A 157 -1.78 14.29 -6.71
N LEU A 158 -2.02 14.74 -5.47
CA LEU A 158 -3.37 14.73 -4.88
C LEU A 158 -4.33 15.73 -5.53
N ALA A 159 -3.81 16.78 -6.19
CA ALA A 159 -4.60 17.72 -6.97
C ALA A 159 -5.23 17.06 -8.23
N GLU A 160 -4.54 16.08 -8.82
CA GLU A 160 -4.99 15.32 -10.00
C GLU A 160 -5.17 13.83 -9.71
N ALA A 161 -5.51 13.48 -8.46
CA ALA A 161 -5.50 12.09 -7.99
C ALA A 161 -6.34 11.14 -8.86
N ASP A 162 -7.52 11.58 -9.31
CA ASP A 162 -8.50 10.78 -10.06
C ASP A 162 -7.90 10.24 -11.35
N ARG A 163 -7.25 11.12 -12.11
CA ARG A 163 -6.54 10.77 -13.35
C ARG A 163 -5.52 9.65 -13.14
N PHE A 164 -4.74 9.73 -12.06
CA PHE A 164 -3.69 8.74 -11.79
C PHE A 164 -4.24 7.43 -11.21
N ILE A 165 -5.31 7.52 -10.41
CA ILE A 165 -6.01 6.36 -9.86
C ILE A 165 -6.67 5.57 -10.98
N GLU A 166 -7.44 6.21 -11.85
CA GLU A 166 -8.09 5.56 -13.00
C GLU A 166 -7.07 4.84 -13.87
N ARG A 167 -5.96 5.50 -14.22
CA ARG A 167 -4.87 4.88 -14.99
C ARG A 167 -4.31 3.64 -14.30
N THR A 168 -4.08 3.72 -12.99
CA THR A 168 -3.49 2.62 -12.22
C THR A 168 -4.47 1.46 -12.07
N VAL A 169 -5.75 1.74 -11.83
CA VAL A 169 -6.82 0.74 -11.71
C VAL A 169 -7.02 0.02 -13.05
N THR A 170 -7.10 0.74 -14.16
CA THR A 170 -7.23 0.14 -15.50
C THR A 170 -6.06 -0.81 -15.78
N ALA A 171 -4.82 -0.35 -15.59
CA ALA A 171 -3.65 -1.20 -15.82
C ALA A 171 -3.61 -2.44 -14.89
N LEU A 172 -4.06 -2.32 -13.64
CA LEU A 172 -4.13 -3.47 -12.72
C LEU A 172 -5.27 -4.43 -13.08
N ARG A 173 -6.40 -3.93 -13.59
CA ARG A 173 -7.50 -4.77 -14.10
C ARG A 173 -7.07 -5.58 -15.32
N ASP A 174 -6.41 -4.96 -16.29
CA ASP A 174 -5.90 -5.66 -17.48
C ASP A 174 -4.92 -6.77 -17.08
N ARG A 175 -4.02 -6.48 -16.13
CA ARG A 175 -3.07 -7.47 -15.59
C ARG A 175 -3.77 -8.57 -14.81
N ARG A 176 -4.78 -8.23 -13.99
CA ARG A 176 -5.57 -9.20 -13.24
C ARG A 176 -6.24 -10.17 -14.21
N ASP A 177 -6.90 -9.65 -15.23
CA ASP A 177 -7.70 -10.46 -16.15
C ASP A 177 -6.79 -11.39 -16.97
N ALA A 178 -5.66 -10.89 -17.45
CA ALA A 178 -4.64 -11.70 -18.12
C ALA A 178 -4.04 -12.77 -17.19
N ALA A 179 -3.73 -12.42 -15.95
CA ALA A 179 -3.18 -13.36 -14.97
C ALA A 179 -4.20 -14.44 -14.59
N VAL A 180 -5.47 -14.08 -14.37
CA VAL A 180 -6.55 -15.04 -14.06
C VAL A 180 -6.75 -16.01 -15.22
N GLN A 181 -6.79 -15.52 -16.46
CA GLN A 181 -6.86 -16.37 -17.65
C GLN A 181 -5.65 -17.30 -17.76
N ALA A 182 -4.44 -16.78 -17.53
CA ALA A 182 -3.20 -17.55 -17.57
C ALA A 182 -3.19 -18.70 -16.55
N PHE A 183 -3.51 -18.42 -15.28
CA PHE A 183 -3.51 -19.44 -14.24
C PHE A 183 -4.65 -20.45 -14.42
N ARG A 184 -5.86 -20.03 -14.82
CA ARG A 184 -6.95 -20.96 -15.14
C ARG A 184 -6.60 -21.88 -16.32
N GLY A 185 -5.96 -21.34 -17.36
CA GLY A 185 -5.47 -22.14 -18.48
C GLY A 185 -4.41 -23.17 -18.10
N ALA A 186 -3.69 -22.93 -17.01
CA ALA A 186 -2.71 -23.85 -16.42
C ALA A 186 -3.32 -24.82 -15.38
N GLY A 187 -4.65 -24.86 -15.23
CA GLY A 187 -5.35 -25.79 -14.35
C GLY A 187 -5.54 -25.32 -12.91
N PHE A 188 -5.28 -24.05 -12.59
CA PHE A 188 -5.58 -23.50 -11.27
C PHE A 188 -7.05 -23.10 -11.17
N GLU A 189 -7.71 -23.52 -10.09
CA GLU A 189 -8.99 -22.98 -9.68
C GLU A 189 -8.76 -21.69 -8.90
N LEU A 190 -9.15 -20.55 -9.47
CA LEU A 190 -9.10 -19.26 -8.77
C LEU A 190 -10.24 -18.34 -9.19
N GLU A 191 -10.69 -17.51 -8.25
CA GLU A 191 -11.59 -16.39 -8.50
C GLU A 191 -10.81 -15.11 -8.79
N ALA A 192 -11.37 -14.26 -9.65
CA ALA A 192 -10.77 -12.96 -9.92
C ALA A 192 -10.94 -12.07 -8.67
N PRO A 193 -9.86 -11.53 -8.10
CA PRO A 193 -10.00 -10.69 -6.92
C PRO A 193 -10.73 -9.38 -7.26
N LEU A 194 -11.53 -8.92 -6.30
CA LEU A 194 -12.24 -7.64 -6.40
C LEU A 194 -11.27 -6.44 -6.33
N ALA A 195 -10.17 -6.57 -5.58
CA ALA A 195 -9.23 -5.49 -5.30
C ALA A 195 -7.81 -6.02 -5.01
N THR A 196 -6.91 -5.08 -4.69
CA THR A 196 -5.47 -5.30 -4.48
C THR A 196 -4.71 -5.67 -5.77
N LEU A 197 -3.40 -5.88 -5.64
CA LEU A 197 -2.49 -6.19 -6.75
C LEU A 197 -1.93 -7.61 -6.66
N TYR A 198 -2.71 -8.55 -6.13
CA TYR A 198 -2.26 -9.91 -5.87
C TYR A 198 -3.33 -10.94 -6.22
N LEU A 199 -2.91 -12.08 -6.74
CA LEU A 199 -3.70 -13.31 -6.78
C LEU A 199 -3.25 -14.24 -5.66
N TRP A 200 -4.21 -14.92 -5.05
CA TRP A 200 -3.95 -16.06 -4.18
C TRP A 200 -4.21 -17.33 -4.99
N LEU A 201 -3.17 -18.16 -5.10
CA LEU A 201 -3.19 -19.42 -5.82
C LEU A 201 -3.16 -20.54 -4.79
N GLU A 202 -4.09 -21.47 -4.87
CA GLU A 202 -4.00 -22.71 -4.10
C GLU A 202 -2.80 -23.53 -4.59
N VAL A 203 -2.01 -24.01 -3.65
CA VAL A 203 -0.77 -24.75 -3.92
C VAL A 203 -1.07 -26.24 -3.95
N PRO A 204 -0.75 -26.93 -5.06
CA PRO A 204 -0.87 -28.39 -5.12
C PRO A 204 -0.06 -29.07 -4.00
N GLY A 205 -0.72 -29.90 -3.20
CA GLY A 205 -0.08 -30.60 -2.08
C GLY A 205 0.14 -29.76 -0.82
N GLY A 206 -0.25 -28.48 -0.82
CA GLY A 206 -0.34 -27.64 0.38
C GLY A 206 0.96 -26.97 0.85
N ASP A 207 2.15 -27.53 0.54
CA ASP A 207 3.44 -26.97 0.97
C ASP A 207 3.82 -25.74 0.12
N SER A 208 3.46 -24.56 0.61
CA SER A 208 3.63 -23.31 -0.15
C SER A 208 5.10 -22.95 -0.38
N ALA A 209 5.97 -23.23 0.59
CA ALA A 209 7.38 -22.89 0.55
C ALA A 209 8.15 -23.78 -0.44
N ARG A 210 7.90 -25.08 -0.39
CA ARG A 210 8.50 -26.04 -1.33
C ARG A 210 8.04 -25.75 -2.75
N TRP A 211 6.74 -25.57 -2.97
CA TRP A 211 6.20 -25.34 -4.31
C TRP A 211 6.74 -24.06 -4.95
N CYS A 212 6.79 -22.95 -4.20
CA CYS A 212 7.38 -21.69 -4.70
C CYS A 212 8.87 -21.85 -5.06
N ARG A 213 9.62 -22.68 -4.31
CA ARG A 213 11.03 -22.97 -4.61
C ARG A 213 11.18 -23.80 -5.88
N GLU A 214 10.37 -24.85 -6.02
CA GLU A 214 10.39 -25.71 -7.22
C GLU A 214 10.03 -24.91 -8.48
N LEU A 215 9.06 -24.01 -8.41
CA LEU A 215 8.74 -23.08 -9.50
C LEU A 215 9.88 -22.14 -9.86
N LEU A 216 10.62 -21.64 -8.88
CA LEU A 216 11.81 -20.83 -9.13
C LEU A 216 12.89 -21.64 -9.85
N GLU A 217 13.19 -22.83 -9.35
CA GLU A 217 14.28 -23.67 -9.85
C GLU A 217 13.99 -24.23 -11.25
N ARG A 218 12.76 -24.64 -11.52
CA ARG A 218 12.37 -25.29 -12.78
C ARG A 218 11.90 -24.29 -13.83
N GLU A 219 11.05 -23.35 -13.42
CA GLU A 219 10.35 -22.45 -14.33
C GLU A 219 10.87 -21.02 -14.30
N ALA A 220 11.84 -20.70 -13.43
CA ALA A 220 12.27 -19.33 -13.17
C ALA A 220 11.10 -18.38 -12.83
N LEU A 221 10.10 -18.91 -12.13
CA LEU A 221 8.93 -18.16 -11.66
C LEU A 221 9.07 -17.86 -10.17
N VAL A 222 9.09 -16.58 -9.82
CA VAL A 222 9.17 -16.13 -8.43
C VAL A 222 7.78 -15.74 -7.94
N LEU A 223 7.24 -16.56 -7.05
CA LEU A 223 6.04 -16.28 -6.26
C LEU A 223 6.40 -16.20 -4.79
N MET A 224 5.48 -15.70 -3.96
CA MET A 224 5.70 -15.64 -2.53
C MET A 224 4.90 -16.73 -1.81
N PRO A 225 5.55 -17.58 -0.99
CA PRO A 225 4.85 -18.61 -0.25
C PRO A 225 3.91 -17.99 0.78
N GLY A 226 2.70 -18.51 0.88
CA GLY A 226 1.69 -18.01 1.79
C GLY A 226 2.04 -18.24 3.26
N ALA A 227 2.82 -19.27 3.60
CA ALA A 227 3.37 -19.47 4.94
C ALA A 227 4.20 -18.26 5.44
N ALA A 228 4.77 -17.45 4.55
CA ALA A 228 5.49 -16.23 4.92
C ALA A 228 4.55 -15.08 5.35
N LEU A 229 3.24 -15.23 5.19
CA LEU A 229 2.21 -14.26 5.57
C LEU A 229 1.44 -14.63 6.84
N GLY A 230 1.72 -15.79 7.44
CA GLY A 230 0.97 -16.30 8.57
C GLY A 230 0.60 -17.76 8.38
N SER A 231 0.09 -18.36 9.45
CA SER A 231 -0.30 -19.77 9.44
C SER A 231 -1.50 -20.01 8.52
N GLY A 232 -2.42 -19.03 8.43
CA GLY A 232 -3.58 -19.09 7.54
C GLY A 232 -3.24 -18.91 6.06
N GLY A 233 -1.98 -18.60 5.72
CA GLY A 233 -1.51 -18.53 4.34
C GLY A 233 -0.95 -19.86 3.80
N GLU A 234 -0.73 -20.87 4.65
CA GLU A 234 -0.24 -22.17 4.17
C GLU A 234 -1.27 -22.83 3.24
N GLY A 235 -0.80 -23.56 2.24
CA GLY A 235 -1.65 -24.04 1.14
C GLY A 235 -1.87 -23.00 0.04
N PHE A 236 -1.35 -21.77 0.17
CA PHE A 236 -1.46 -20.74 -0.85
C PHE A 236 -0.12 -20.14 -1.25
N ALA A 237 -0.07 -19.60 -2.46
CA ALA A 237 1.02 -18.77 -2.95
C ALA A 237 0.46 -17.45 -3.49
N ARG A 238 1.19 -16.36 -3.24
CA ARG A 238 0.80 -15.02 -3.67
C ARG A 238 1.52 -14.62 -4.94
N ALA A 239 0.76 -14.40 -6.02
CA ALA A 239 1.28 -13.89 -7.30
C ALA A 239 1.02 -12.38 -7.43
N PRO A 240 2.05 -11.54 -7.66
CA PRO A 240 1.89 -10.09 -7.78
C PRO A 240 1.50 -9.66 -9.19
N LEU A 241 0.51 -8.77 -9.33
CA LEU A 241 0.01 -8.15 -10.58
C LEU A 241 0.91 -7.03 -11.11
N THR A 242 2.22 -7.29 -11.17
CA THR A 242 3.25 -6.26 -11.43
C THR A 242 3.95 -6.38 -12.78
N VAL A 243 3.66 -7.43 -13.54
CA VAL A 243 4.20 -7.64 -14.89
C VAL A 243 3.14 -7.39 -15.95
N SER A 244 3.53 -7.31 -17.23
CA SER A 244 2.58 -7.03 -18.31
C SER A 244 1.67 -8.23 -18.61
N PRO A 245 0.50 -8.02 -19.26
CA PRO A 245 -0.36 -9.11 -19.72
C PRO A 245 0.37 -10.18 -20.55
N GLU A 246 1.28 -9.78 -21.44
CA GLU A 246 2.06 -10.69 -22.28
C GLU A 246 2.97 -11.59 -21.44
N ARG A 247 3.51 -11.06 -20.33
CA ARG A 247 4.32 -11.84 -19.41
C ARG A 247 3.48 -12.90 -18.69
N TYR A 248 2.19 -12.67 -18.46
CA TYR A 248 1.31 -13.69 -17.88
C TYR A 248 0.98 -14.82 -18.87
N ALA A 249 0.89 -14.53 -20.17
CA ALA A 249 0.76 -15.59 -21.18
C ALA A 249 1.98 -16.53 -21.16
N GLU A 250 3.18 -15.98 -20.99
CA GLU A 250 4.41 -16.77 -20.82
C GLU A 250 4.40 -17.59 -19.53
N VAL A 251 3.89 -17.03 -18.42
CA VAL A 251 3.72 -17.77 -17.15
C VAL A 251 2.81 -18.99 -17.34
N ALA A 252 1.67 -18.84 -18.04
CA ALA A 252 0.78 -19.96 -18.34
C ALA A 252 1.49 -21.08 -19.09
N ALA A 253 2.23 -20.74 -20.14
CA ALA A 253 2.94 -21.72 -20.96
C ALA A 253 3.98 -22.53 -20.16
N ARG A 254 4.68 -21.88 -19.22
CA ARG A 254 5.65 -22.56 -18.34
C ARG A 254 4.98 -23.50 -17.35
N LEU A 255 3.85 -23.08 -16.76
CA LEU A 255 3.12 -23.91 -15.80
C LEU A 255 2.50 -25.15 -16.45
N THR A 256 2.00 -25.04 -17.69
CA THR A 256 1.43 -26.18 -18.43
C THR A 256 2.49 -27.16 -18.94
N ALA A 257 3.71 -26.72 -19.24
CA ALA A 257 4.78 -27.60 -19.73
C ALA A 257 5.29 -28.62 -18.68
N THR A 258 4.93 -28.41 -17.41
CA THR A 258 5.48 -29.13 -16.24
C THR A 258 4.41 -29.91 -15.48
N ALA A 259 3.14 -29.81 -15.91
CA ALA A 259 2.01 -30.64 -15.47
C ALA A 259 1.91 -31.92 -16.30
#